data_AF-A0A7K2YVL0-F1
#
_entry.id   AF-A0A7K2YVL0-F1
#
_cell.length_a   1.000
_cell.length_b   1.000
_cell.length_c   1.000
_cell.angle_alpha   90.00
_cell.angle_beta   90.00
_cell.angle_gamma   90.00
#
_symmetry.space_group_name_H-M   'P 1'
#
loop_
_entity.id
_entity.type
_entity.pdbx_description
1 polymer ?
#
loop_
_entity_poly.entity_id
_entity_poly.type
_entity_poly.pdbx_seq_one_letter_code
_entity_poly.pdbx_strand_id
1 'polypeptide(L)'
;MTVDNAERVRGSMFGLAYGDALGAPTEFLSYAEIVRRHDLPGPLDLVGTPALVTDDTQMALAVAHAVLDARVDGGALRPDTFGRRLVERYLTWWDSPDNTRAPGHTCMSACEELAKGRPWIEATRRGSKGCGANMRVTPLGLLDGIDEATRCGAAQLQSAITHGHPTATAAADLTAAAVHALRGGVAIADLPAYLRDHARAQCEVYRGDWLGDELWRGPFADSPEGFAARGWGECLGVLDRLDQAVAEGDRRSDPCRVTGAGWIAEEALATAVLCVVLYADDPRSALARAAATSGDSDSIAALAGAMLGAVYGMDGWPDEWLERIEYREELDAVSAAFAR
;
A
#
# COMPACT_ATOMS: atom_id res chain seq x y z
N MET A 1 17.69 16.80 -12.90
CA MET A 1 17.99 17.15 -11.50
C MET A 1 17.66 15.94 -10.66
N THR A 2 18.52 15.54 -9.73
CA THR A 2 18.18 14.50 -8.76
C THR A 2 17.14 15.07 -7.79
N VAL A 3 15.94 14.50 -7.75
CA VAL A 3 14.88 14.88 -6.81
C VAL A 3 15.38 14.64 -5.39
N ASP A 4 15.20 15.62 -4.50
CA ASP A 4 15.61 15.50 -3.10
C ASP A 4 14.82 14.40 -2.38
N ASN A 5 15.45 13.78 -1.37
CA ASN A 5 14.83 12.69 -0.62
C ASN A 5 13.57 13.14 0.13
N ALA A 6 13.56 14.37 0.66
CA ALA A 6 12.36 14.92 1.30
C ALA A 6 11.21 15.10 0.30
N GLU A 7 11.53 15.56 -0.92
CA GLU A 7 10.55 15.68 -2.00
C GLU A 7 10.02 14.32 -2.47
N ARG A 8 10.84 13.26 -2.46
CA ARG A 8 10.38 11.88 -2.75
C ARG A 8 9.44 11.34 -1.68
N VAL A 9 9.75 11.57 -0.39
CA VAL A 9 8.87 11.18 0.72
C VAL A 9 7.54 11.91 0.62
N ARG A 10 7.59 13.23 0.44
CA ARG A 10 6.39 14.07 0.27
C ARG A 10 5.60 13.66 -0.96
N GLY A 11 6.26 13.52 -2.10
CA GLY A 11 5.65 13.07 -3.35
C GLY A 11 4.97 11.72 -3.24
N SER A 12 5.54 10.77 -2.50
CA SER A 12 4.95 9.45 -2.27
C SER A 12 3.71 9.49 -1.39
N MET A 13 3.75 10.21 -0.25
CA MET A 13 2.58 10.36 0.62
C MET A 13 1.43 11.10 -0.07
N PHE A 14 1.72 12.19 -0.78
CA PHE A 14 0.71 12.91 -1.56
C PHE A 14 0.25 12.10 -2.77
N GLY A 15 1.15 11.39 -3.44
CA GLY A 15 0.82 10.50 -4.55
C GLY A 15 -0.17 9.42 -4.15
N LEU A 16 0.00 8.83 -2.97
CA LEU A 16 -0.97 7.91 -2.38
C LEU A 16 -2.35 8.55 -2.27
N ALA A 17 -2.42 9.74 -1.65
CA ALA A 17 -3.69 10.45 -1.45
C ALA A 17 -4.35 10.89 -2.77
N TYR A 18 -3.55 11.32 -3.75
CA TYR A 18 -4.06 11.67 -5.07
C TYR A 18 -4.58 10.45 -5.82
N GLY A 19 -3.89 9.31 -5.73
CA GLY A 19 -4.33 8.05 -6.32
C GLY A 19 -5.65 7.59 -5.75
N ASP A 20 -5.76 7.53 -4.43
CA ASP A 20 -6.98 7.25 -3.68
C ASP A 20 -8.14 8.16 -4.16
N ALA A 21 -7.98 9.49 -4.04
CA ALA A 21 -9.03 10.44 -4.39
C ALA A 21 -9.41 10.42 -5.88
N LEU A 22 -8.48 10.06 -6.78
CA LEU A 22 -8.71 9.95 -8.22
C LEU A 22 -9.41 8.63 -8.59
N GLY A 23 -9.12 7.54 -7.88
CA GLY A 23 -9.69 6.20 -8.10
C GLY A 23 -11.03 5.97 -7.39
N ALA A 24 -11.34 6.71 -6.33
CA ALA A 24 -12.59 6.53 -5.59
C ALA A 24 -13.87 6.72 -6.46
N PRO A 25 -13.96 7.69 -7.39
CA PRO A 25 -15.12 7.83 -8.27
C PRO A 25 -15.33 6.68 -9.26
N THR A 26 -14.33 5.82 -9.47
CA THR A 26 -14.33 4.75 -10.48
C THR A 26 -14.45 3.33 -9.89
N GLU A 27 -14.25 3.14 -8.59
CA GLU A 27 -14.13 1.84 -7.89
C GLU A 27 -15.26 0.85 -8.23
N PHE A 28 -16.49 1.34 -8.36
CA PHE A 28 -17.67 0.51 -8.63
C PHE A 28 -18.19 0.60 -10.07
N LEU A 29 -17.41 1.20 -10.98
CA LEU A 29 -17.75 1.30 -12.40
C LEU A 29 -17.17 0.13 -13.19
N SER A 30 -17.88 -0.31 -14.23
CA SER A 30 -17.27 -1.22 -15.20
C SER A 30 -16.20 -0.49 -16.01
N TYR A 31 -15.17 -1.22 -16.46
CA TYR A 31 -14.11 -0.65 -17.30
C TYR A 31 -14.67 0.06 -18.56
N ALA A 32 -15.71 -0.50 -19.18
CA ALA A 32 -16.36 0.12 -20.33
C ALA A 32 -17.03 1.46 -20.00
N GLU A 33 -17.59 1.60 -18.80
CA GLU A 33 -18.15 2.88 -18.33
C GLU A 33 -17.07 3.90 -18.04
N ILE A 34 -15.95 3.50 -17.44
CA ILE A 34 -14.81 4.38 -17.17
C ILE A 34 -14.27 4.93 -18.48
N VAL A 35 -13.95 4.06 -19.45
CA VAL A 35 -13.45 4.47 -20.78
C VAL A 35 -14.45 5.38 -21.49
N ARG A 36 -15.76 5.12 -21.37
CA ARG A 36 -16.78 5.99 -21.96
C ARG A 36 -16.82 7.38 -21.32
N ARG A 37 -16.54 7.49 -20.01
CA ARG A 37 -16.62 8.76 -19.26
C ARG A 37 -15.33 9.58 -19.35
N HIS A 38 -14.17 8.93 -19.36
CA HIS A 38 -12.87 9.59 -19.19
C HIS A 38 -11.91 9.37 -20.36
N ASP A 39 -12.25 8.49 -21.32
CA ASP A 39 -11.30 7.92 -22.29
C ASP A 39 -10.11 7.23 -21.59
N LEU A 40 -9.12 6.77 -22.36
CA LEU A 40 -7.83 6.34 -21.84
C LEU A 40 -6.85 7.54 -21.77
N PRO A 41 -5.98 7.60 -20.74
CA PRO A 41 -5.68 6.55 -19.77
C PRO A 41 -6.67 6.43 -18.59
N GLY A 42 -7.53 7.41 -18.35
CA GLY A 42 -8.47 7.44 -17.22
C GLY A 42 -8.78 8.87 -16.79
N PRO A 43 -9.36 9.08 -15.59
CA PRO A 43 -9.57 10.42 -15.04
C PRO A 43 -8.23 11.16 -14.87
N LEU A 44 -8.17 12.42 -15.31
CA LEU A 44 -6.95 13.25 -15.32
C LEU A 44 -6.97 14.38 -14.29
N ASP A 45 -8.07 14.55 -13.54
CA ASP A 45 -8.19 15.58 -12.50
C ASP A 45 -8.99 15.05 -11.31
N LEU A 46 -8.68 15.55 -10.12
CA LEU A 46 -9.39 15.24 -8.89
C LEU A 46 -10.84 15.78 -8.94
N VAL A 47 -11.71 15.24 -8.10
CA VAL A 47 -13.10 15.71 -7.98
C VAL A 47 -13.29 16.38 -6.63
N GLY A 48 -13.81 17.62 -6.62
CA GLY A 48 -14.16 18.34 -5.39
C GLY A 48 -13.07 19.30 -4.87
N THR A 49 -13.45 20.06 -3.83
CA THR A 49 -12.58 20.93 -3.03
C THR A 49 -13.19 21.01 -1.61
N PRO A 50 -12.74 20.17 -0.65
CA PRO A 50 -11.63 19.23 -0.81
C PRO A 50 -11.94 18.07 -1.76
N ALA A 51 -10.91 17.54 -2.40
CA ALA A 51 -10.92 16.23 -3.04
C ALA A 51 -10.81 15.18 -1.93
N LEU A 52 -11.88 14.41 -1.75
CA LEU A 52 -12.00 13.47 -0.64
C LEU A 52 -11.20 12.21 -0.89
N VAL A 53 -10.57 11.70 0.16
CA VAL A 53 -9.85 10.41 0.19
C VAL A 53 -10.70 9.33 0.87
N THR A 54 -10.40 8.05 0.67
CA THR A 54 -11.07 6.89 1.29
C THR A 54 -10.32 6.39 2.52
N ASP A 55 -10.63 5.17 2.98
CA ASP A 55 -9.92 4.53 4.08
C ASP A 55 -8.45 4.26 3.76
N ASP A 56 -8.06 4.19 2.49
CA ASP A 56 -6.67 4.02 2.04
C ASP A 56 -5.74 5.07 2.63
N THR A 57 -6.01 6.34 2.35
CA THR A 57 -5.22 7.46 2.88
C THR A 57 -5.37 7.58 4.38
N GLN A 58 -6.58 7.43 4.92
CA GLN A 58 -6.83 7.55 6.35
C GLN A 58 -6.02 6.52 7.15
N MET A 59 -6.02 5.26 6.70
CA MET A 59 -5.26 4.19 7.33
C MET A 59 -3.75 4.35 7.09
N ALA A 60 -3.32 4.86 5.93
CA ALA A 60 -1.91 5.18 5.67
C ALA A 60 -1.40 6.25 6.64
N LEU A 61 -2.19 7.30 6.90
CA LEU A 61 -1.89 8.32 7.92
C LEU A 61 -1.84 7.71 9.32
N ALA A 62 -2.76 6.80 9.65
CA ALA A 62 -2.73 6.08 10.93
C ALA A 62 -1.44 5.26 11.11
N VAL A 63 -0.95 4.59 10.06
CA VAL A 63 0.35 3.89 10.07
C VAL A 63 1.50 4.90 10.21
N ALA A 64 1.47 6.02 9.49
CA ALA A 64 2.51 7.05 9.57
C ALA A 64 2.65 7.60 11.00
N HIS A 65 1.53 7.95 11.63
CA HIS A 65 1.53 8.41 13.03
C HIS A 65 1.97 7.32 14.00
N ALA A 66 1.57 6.06 13.80
CA ALA A 66 2.03 4.96 14.65
C ALA A 66 3.56 4.79 14.60
N VAL A 67 4.16 5.00 13.43
CA VAL A 67 5.63 5.03 13.29
C VAL A 67 6.23 6.20 14.08
N LEU A 68 5.70 7.40 13.93
CA LEU A 68 6.20 8.59 14.64
C LEU A 68 6.07 8.44 16.16
N ASP A 69 4.95 7.92 16.65
CA ASP A 69 4.70 7.67 18.07
C ASP A 69 5.58 6.55 18.65
N ALA A 70 6.03 5.63 17.80
CA ALA A 70 6.91 4.54 18.19
C ALA A 70 8.40 4.92 18.13
N ARG A 71 8.76 5.95 17.34
CA ARG A 71 10.12 6.44 17.14
C ARG A 71 10.37 7.80 17.80
N VAL A 72 9.84 8.00 19.00
CA VAL A 72 10.13 9.22 19.79
C VAL A 72 11.65 9.42 19.90
N ASP A 73 12.11 10.64 19.63
CA ASP A 73 13.52 11.06 19.61
C ASP A 73 14.42 10.25 18.66
N GLY A 74 13.88 9.73 17.55
CA GLY A 74 14.65 8.99 16.54
C GLY A 74 14.98 7.56 16.95
N GLY A 75 14.28 7.03 17.96
CA GLY A 75 14.45 5.66 18.45
C GLY A 75 14.25 4.58 17.38
N ALA A 76 14.81 3.41 17.64
CA ALA A 76 14.61 2.22 16.81
C ALA A 76 13.13 1.78 16.83
N LEU A 77 12.61 1.40 15.66
CA LEU A 77 11.28 0.84 15.55
C LEU A 77 11.28 -0.59 16.11
N ARG A 78 10.55 -0.82 17.20
CA ARG A 78 10.51 -2.12 17.90
C ARG A 78 9.12 -2.75 17.83
N PRO A 79 9.01 -4.09 17.66
CA PRO A 79 7.73 -4.79 17.52
C PRO A 79 6.69 -4.41 18.57
N ASP A 80 7.02 -4.52 19.87
CA ASP A 80 6.06 -4.29 20.96
C ASP A 80 5.52 -2.86 21.00
N THR A 81 6.42 -1.89 20.82
CA THR A 81 6.03 -0.47 20.86
C THR A 81 5.26 -0.09 19.61
N PHE A 82 5.75 -0.50 18.44
CA PHE A 82 5.08 -0.21 17.18
C PHE A 82 3.70 -0.88 17.09
N GLY A 83 3.59 -2.16 17.43
CA GLY A 83 2.32 -2.90 17.44
C GLY A 83 1.29 -2.26 18.36
N ARG A 84 1.69 -1.79 19.55
CA ARG A 84 0.81 -1.04 20.44
C ARG A 84 0.34 0.29 19.82
N ARG A 85 1.26 1.07 19.24
CA ARG A 85 0.91 2.35 18.58
C ARG A 85 -0.01 2.14 17.38
N LEU A 86 0.21 1.07 16.61
CA LEU A 86 -0.69 0.70 15.51
C LEU A 86 -2.10 0.41 15.99
N VAL A 87 -2.27 -0.39 17.06
CA VAL A 87 -3.59 -0.66 17.65
C VAL A 87 -4.24 0.65 18.12
N GLU A 88 -3.52 1.52 18.82
CA GLU A 88 -4.03 2.83 19.27
C GLU A 88 -4.49 3.69 18.08
N ARG A 89 -3.71 3.75 17.00
CA ARG A 89 -4.05 4.55 15.80
C ARG A 89 -5.17 3.93 14.98
N TYR A 90 -5.24 2.62 14.85
CA TYR A 90 -6.37 1.94 14.19
C TYR A 90 -7.67 2.12 14.95
N LEU A 91 -7.65 2.08 16.29
CA LEU A 91 -8.85 2.35 17.10
C LEU A 91 -9.27 3.82 17.00
N THR A 92 -8.31 4.75 16.93
CA THR A 92 -8.60 6.17 16.70
C THR A 92 -9.25 6.40 15.33
N TRP A 93 -8.74 5.77 14.28
CA TRP A 93 -9.36 5.78 12.96
C TRP A 93 -10.75 5.14 12.96
N TRP A 94 -10.89 3.99 13.61
CA TRP A 94 -12.14 3.24 13.67
C TRP A 94 -13.28 4.03 14.33
N ASP A 95 -13.00 4.79 15.38
CA ASP A 95 -13.95 5.65 16.10
C ASP A 95 -14.15 7.03 15.44
N SER A 96 -13.38 7.35 14.39
CA SER A 96 -13.46 8.64 13.71
C SER A 96 -14.80 8.83 12.99
N PRO A 97 -15.45 10.01 13.08
CA PRO A 97 -16.62 10.32 12.28
C PRO A 97 -16.32 10.37 10.77
N ASP A 98 -15.05 10.50 10.39
CA ASP A 98 -14.63 10.54 8.99
C ASP A 98 -14.47 9.14 8.38
N ASN A 99 -14.48 8.08 9.19
CA ASN A 99 -14.42 6.69 8.75
C ASN A 99 -15.77 6.23 8.16
N THR A 100 -16.12 6.81 7.01
CA THR A 100 -17.42 6.62 6.35
C THR A 100 -17.29 6.30 4.86
N ARG A 101 -16.06 6.18 4.36
CA ARG A 101 -15.73 6.11 2.94
C ARG A 101 -15.08 4.77 2.61
N ALA A 102 -15.96 3.77 2.45
CA ALA A 102 -15.69 2.41 2.01
C ALA A 102 -14.78 1.49 2.87
N PRO A 103 -14.71 1.63 4.22
CA PRO A 103 -13.80 0.81 5.01
C PRO A 103 -14.06 -0.69 4.86
N GLY A 104 -13.01 -1.44 4.53
CA GLY A 104 -13.09 -2.88 4.36
C GLY A 104 -13.59 -3.61 5.62
N HIS A 105 -14.51 -4.57 5.45
CA HIS A 105 -15.11 -5.33 6.57
C HIS A 105 -14.06 -6.02 7.46
N THR A 106 -12.91 -6.41 6.89
CA THR A 106 -11.79 -6.99 7.65
C THR A 106 -11.22 -6.02 8.67
N CYS A 107 -10.91 -4.78 8.26
CA CYS A 107 -10.40 -3.74 9.14
C CYS A 107 -11.41 -3.42 10.24
N MET A 108 -12.67 -3.22 9.86
CA MET A 108 -13.75 -2.90 10.80
C MET A 108 -13.95 -4.00 11.84
N SER A 109 -14.02 -5.25 11.40
CA SER A 109 -14.21 -6.40 12.29
C SER A 109 -13.02 -6.60 13.23
N ALA A 110 -11.78 -6.44 12.75
CA ALA A 110 -10.61 -6.55 13.61
C ALA A 110 -10.56 -5.43 14.65
N CYS A 111 -10.84 -4.19 14.25
CA CYS A 111 -10.88 -3.04 15.16
C CYS A 111 -11.98 -3.18 16.22
N GLU A 112 -13.14 -3.74 15.86
CA GLU A 112 -14.21 -4.03 16.83
C GLU A 112 -13.75 -5.00 17.94
N GLU A 113 -12.98 -6.04 17.58
CA GLU A 113 -12.43 -6.98 18.57
C GLU A 113 -11.29 -6.36 19.39
N LEU A 114 -10.45 -5.52 18.78
CA LEU A 114 -9.44 -4.72 19.49
C LEU A 114 -10.10 -3.77 20.50
N ALA A 115 -11.21 -3.12 20.13
CA ALA A 115 -11.95 -2.21 21.00
C ALA A 115 -12.56 -2.92 22.22
N LYS A 116 -12.82 -4.24 22.12
CA LYS A 116 -13.22 -5.11 23.25
C LYS A 116 -12.04 -5.48 24.15
N GLY A 117 -10.83 -5.00 23.86
CA GLY A 117 -9.61 -5.27 24.62
C GLY A 117 -8.93 -6.60 24.27
N ARG A 118 -9.30 -7.23 23.15
CA ARG A 118 -8.63 -8.46 22.72
C ARG A 118 -7.22 -8.16 22.20
N PRO A 119 -6.23 -9.03 22.48
CA PRO A 119 -4.93 -8.97 21.83
C PRO A 119 -5.06 -9.03 20.30
N TRP A 120 -4.21 -8.31 19.57
CA TRP A 120 -4.28 -8.26 18.10
C TRP A 120 -4.22 -9.64 17.44
N ILE A 121 -3.47 -10.57 18.03
CA ILE A 121 -3.28 -11.93 17.53
C ILE A 121 -4.57 -12.78 17.57
N GLU A 122 -5.51 -12.41 18.43
CA GLU A 122 -6.86 -12.97 18.53
C GLU A 122 -7.88 -12.18 17.70
N ALA A 123 -7.70 -10.85 17.60
CA ALA A 123 -8.60 -9.97 16.87
C ALA A 123 -8.45 -10.08 15.34
N THR A 124 -7.25 -10.45 14.87
CA THR A 124 -6.90 -10.51 13.45
C THR A 124 -7.76 -11.50 12.67
N ARG A 125 -8.08 -11.14 11.42
CA ARG A 125 -8.82 -12.02 10.50
C ARG A 125 -7.81 -12.86 9.71
N ARG A 126 -7.45 -14.02 10.27
CA ARG A 126 -6.43 -14.94 9.72
C ARG A 126 -6.73 -15.43 8.30
N GLY A 127 -8.00 -15.50 7.90
CA GLY A 127 -8.39 -15.89 6.55
C GLY A 127 -8.49 -14.76 5.53
N SER A 128 -8.25 -13.52 5.93
CA SER A 128 -8.43 -12.37 5.06
C SER A 128 -7.11 -11.91 4.45
N LYS A 129 -7.07 -11.83 3.13
CA LYS A 129 -5.96 -11.27 2.34
C LYS A 129 -6.34 -10.03 1.52
N GLY A 130 -7.35 -9.28 1.97
CA GLY A 130 -7.79 -8.05 1.30
C GLY A 130 -6.69 -6.99 1.16
N CYS A 131 -6.83 -6.10 0.18
CA CYS A 131 -5.95 -4.95 -0.10
C CYS A 131 -5.75 -3.99 1.09
N GLY A 132 -6.68 -3.96 2.04
CA GLY A 132 -6.53 -3.25 3.32
C GLY A 132 -5.25 -3.63 4.10
N ALA A 133 -4.63 -4.76 3.75
CA ALA A 133 -3.30 -5.14 4.22
C ALA A 133 -2.18 -4.22 3.69
N ASN A 134 -2.20 -3.80 2.43
CA ASN A 134 -1.08 -3.10 1.79
C ASN A 134 -1.38 -1.69 1.27
N MET A 135 -2.65 -1.30 1.07
CA MET A 135 -3.00 0.08 0.67
C MET A 135 -2.44 1.17 1.61
N ARG A 136 -2.25 0.82 2.88
CA ARG A 136 -1.78 1.70 3.96
C ARG A 136 -0.29 1.59 4.31
N VAL A 137 0.48 0.72 3.63
CA VAL A 137 1.83 0.33 4.08
C VAL A 137 2.93 1.30 3.66
N THR A 138 2.62 2.23 2.73
CA THR A 138 3.55 3.21 2.14
C THR A 138 4.50 3.88 3.15
N PRO A 139 4.06 4.36 4.33
CA PRO A 139 4.98 4.98 5.28
C PRO A 139 6.19 4.10 5.63
N LEU A 140 6.01 2.79 5.74
CA LEU A 140 7.10 1.87 6.09
C LEU A 140 8.15 1.71 4.97
N GLY A 141 7.76 1.91 3.70
CA GLY A 141 8.70 1.97 2.58
C GLY A 141 9.49 3.28 2.51
N LEU A 142 8.99 4.35 3.15
CA LEU A 142 9.59 5.67 3.18
C LEU A 142 10.55 5.89 4.35
N LEU A 143 10.70 4.91 5.25
CA LEU A 143 11.62 5.02 6.38
C LEU A 143 13.08 4.91 5.95
N ASP A 144 13.89 5.85 6.42
CA ASP A 144 15.35 5.78 6.38
C ASP A 144 15.94 5.33 7.72
N GLY A 145 17.17 4.82 7.64
CA GLY A 145 17.98 4.48 8.81
C GLY A 145 17.52 3.23 9.55
N ILE A 146 16.64 2.42 8.94
CA ILE A 146 16.27 1.09 9.43
C ILE A 146 16.82 0.01 8.51
N ASP A 147 17.12 -1.17 9.07
CA ASP A 147 17.49 -2.32 8.26
C ASP A 147 16.27 -2.96 7.57
N GLU A 148 16.55 -3.75 6.55
CA GLU A 148 15.52 -4.47 5.80
C GLU A 148 14.68 -5.37 6.70
N ALA A 149 15.32 -6.06 7.63
CA ALA A 149 14.68 -6.94 8.59
C ALA A 149 13.57 -6.22 9.39
N THR A 150 13.86 -5.01 9.87
CA THR A 150 12.92 -4.14 10.58
C THR A 150 11.80 -3.67 9.65
N ARG A 151 12.10 -3.26 8.42
CA ARG A 151 11.10 -2.84 7.43
C ARG A 151 10.12 -3.98 7.12
N CYS A 152 10.64 -5.17 6.80
CA CYS A 152 9.85 -6.38 6.52
C CYS A 152 8.94 -6.71 7.71
N GLY A 153 9.51 -6.81 8.91
CA GLY A 153 8.78 -7.12 10.13
C GLY A 153 7.67 -6.11 10.45
N ALA A 154 7.95 -4.81 10.33
CA ALA A 154 6.96 -3.75 10.54
C ALA A 154 5.83 -3.81 9.51
N ALA A 155 6.15 -4.05 8.23
CA ALA A 155 5.17 -4.13 7.15
C ALA A 155 4.25 -5.34 7.31
N GLN A 156 4.81 -6.48 7.73
CA GLN A 156 4.03 -7.68 8.04
C GLN A 156 3.18 -7.49 9.29
N LEU A 157 3.72 -6.88 10.36
CA LEU A 157 2.98 -6.64 11.61
C LEU A 157 1.80 -5.69 11.40
N GLN A 158 1.97 -4.58 10.68
CA GLN A 158 0.86 -3.65 10.43
C GLN A 158 -0.29 -4.32 9.68
N SER A 159 0.02 -5.25 8.76
CA SER A 159 -0.99 -6.06 8.08
C SER A 159 -1.64 -7.00 9.08
N ALA A 160 -0.82 -7.80 9.77
CA ALA A 160 -1.22 -8.90 10.64
C ALA A 160 -2.18 -8.49 11.77
N ILE A 161 -2.17 -7.24 12.23
CA ILE A 161 -3.13 -6.74 13.22
C ILE A 161 -4.58 -6.87 12.74
N THR A 162 -4.83 -6.78 11.43
CA THR A 162 -6.18 -6.90 10.84
C THR A 162 -6.32 -8.06 9.85
N HIS A 163 -5.29 -8.28 9.03
CA HIS A 163 -5.21 -9.24 7.94
C HIS A 163 -4.10 -10.24 8.25
N GLY A 164 -4.46 -11.32 8.94
CA GLY A 164 -3.53 -12.34 9.42
C GLY A 164 -3.20 -13.44 8.40
N HIS A 165 -3.67 -13.31 7.16
CA HIS A 165 -3.38 -14.28 6.10
C HIS A 165 -1.92 -14.15 5.63
N PRO A 166 -1.21 -15.26 5.35
CA PRO A 166 0.20 -15.20 4.94
C PRO A 166 0.45 -14.34 3.69
N THR A 167 -0.44 -14.42 2.69
CA THR A 167 -0.35 -13.58 1.48
C THR A 167 -0.55 -12.10 1.77
N ALA A 168 -1.42 -11.72 2.71
CA ALA A 168 -1.60 -10.31 3.06
C ALA A 168 -0.33 -9.73 3.70
N THR A 169 0.28 -10.47 4.63
CA THR A 169 1.52 -10.03 5.27
C THR A 169 2.67 -9.94 4.25
N ALA A 170 2.81 -10.93 3.37
CA ALA A 170 3.82 -10.93 2.32
C ALA A 170 3.61 -9.79 1.30
N ALA A 171 2.37 -9.55 0.86
CA ALA A 171 2.06 -8.47 -0.07
C ALA A 171 2.28 -7.08 0.53
N ALA A 172 2.01 -6.90 1.82
CA ALA A 172 2.32 -5.66 2.54
C ALA A 172 3.84 -5.39 2.59
N ASP A 173 4.64 -6.41 2.90
CA ASP A 173 6.11 -6.33 2.84
C ASP A 173 6.59 -5.99 1.42
N LEU A 174 6.10 -6.72 0.42
CA LEU A 174 6.49 -6.52 -0.98
C LEU A 174 6.13 -5.11 -1.49
N THR A 175 5.00 -4.56 -1.05
CA THR A 175 4.58 -3.19 -1.36
C THR A 175 5.48 -2.15 -0.70
N ALA A 176 5.84 -2.34 0.57
CA ALA A 176 6.81 -1.49 1.26
C ALA A 176 8.19 -1.55 0.60
N ALA A 177 8.61 -2.75 0.15
CA ALA A 177 9.84 -2.96 -0.60
C ALA A 177 9.82 -2.23 -1.96
N ALA A 178 8.68 -2.20 -2.66
CA ALA A 178 8.52 -1.46 -3.92
C ALA A 178 8.77 0.04 -3.73
N VAL A 179 8.10 0.65 -2.76
CA VAL A 179 8.25 2.08 -2.44
C VAL A 179 9.69 2.39 -2.01
N HIS A 180 10.28 1.55 -1.16
CA HIS A 180 11.66 1.69 -0.71
C HIS A 180 12.67 1.62 -1.87
N ALA A 181 12.51 0.64 -2.76
CA ALA A 181 13.39 0.44 -3.91
C ALA A 181 13.37 1.63 -4.88
N LEU A 182 12.16 2.09 -5.24
CA LEU A 182 11.98 3.23 -6.13
C LEU A 182 12.55 4.52 -5.54
N ARG A 183 12.28 4.76 -4.24
CA ARG A 183 12.87 5.88 -3.50
C ARG A 183 14.40 5.78 -3.46
N GLY A 184 14.94 4.57 -3.33
CA GLY A 184 16.37 4.25 -3.39
C GLY A 184 16.99 4.38 -4.79
N GLY A 185 16.18 4.65 -5.83
CA GLY A 185 16.66 4.90 -7.19
C GLY A 185 16.64 3.68 -8.11
N VAL A 186 16.01 2.57 -7.73
CA VAL A 186 15.69 1.48 -8.68
C VAL A 186 14.82 2.07 -9.80
N ALA A 187 15.20 1.82 -11.05
CA ALA A 187 14.42 2.30 -12.18
C ALA A 187 13.07 1.58 -12.24
N ILE A 188 12.01 2.29 -12.65
CA ILE A 188 10.65 1.72 -12.76
C ILE A 188 10.65 0.43 -13.58
N ALA A 189 11.40 0.38 -14.68
CA ALA A 189 11.49 -0.79 -15.54
C ALA A 189 12.12 -2.03 -14.86
N ASP A 190 12.96 -1.83 -13.84
CA ASP A 190 13.64 -2.89 -13.10
C ASP A 190 12.84 -3.35 -11.86
N LEU A 191 11.75 -2.64 -11.53
CA LEU A 191 10.95 -2.92 -10.34
C LEU A 191 10.38 -4.35 -10.31
N PRO A 192 9.81 -4.92 -11.40
CA PRO A 192 9.31 -6.30 -11.36
C PRO A 192 10.39 -7.33 -10.99
N ALA A 193 11.59 -7.17 -11.54
CA ALA A 193 12.74 -8.03 -11.23
C ALA A 193 13.18 -7.88 -9.77
N TYR A 194 13.27 -6.64 -9.28
CA TYR A 194 13.59 -6.36 -7.88
C TYR A 194 12.59 -7.03 -6.92
N LEU A 195 11.29 -6.88 -7.18
CA LEU A 195 10.24 -7.47 -6.33
C LEU A 195 10.29 -8.99 -6.32
N ARG A 196 10.59 -9.60 -7.46
CA ARG A 196 10.77 -11.05 -7.57
C ARG A 196 11.95 -11.55 -6.76
N ASP A 197 13.08 -10.85 -6.80
CA ASP A 197 14.27 -11.21 -6.02
C ASP A 197 14.01 -11.01 -4.52
N HIS A 198 13.33 -9.93 -4.12
CA HIS A 198 12.88 -9.73 -2.73
C HIS A 198 11.99 -10.88 -2.25
N ALA A 199 10.95 -11.22 -3.02
CA ALA A 199 10.03 -12.29 -2.66
C ALA A 199 10.71 -13.66 -2.54
N ARG A 200 11.71 -13.95 -3.40
CA ARG A 200 12.53 -15.17 -3.29
C ARG A 200 13.43 -15.17 -2.06
N ALA A 201 14.00 -14.02 -1.70
CA ALA A 201 14.84 -13.90 -0.51
C ALA A 201 14.05 -14.08 0.78
N GLN A 202 12.77 -13.69 0.79
CA GLN A 202 11.90 -13.76 1.97
C GLN A 202 11.05 -15.04 2.04
N CYS A 203 11.07 -15.91 1.03
CA CYS A 203 10.07 -16.99 0.90
C CYS A 203 10.06 -17.99 2.06
N GLU A 204 11.19 -18.21 2.74
CA GLU A 204 11.29 -19.10 3.91
C GLU A 204 11.47 -18.33 5.24
N VAL A 205 11.40 -17.00 5.20
CA VAL A 205 11.69 -16.14 6.35
C VAL A 205 10.40 -15.75 7.07
N TYR A 206 10.10 -16.43 8.17
CA TYR A 206 9.06 -16.01 9.09
C TYR A 206 9.60 -15.01 10.13
N ARG A 207 8.99 -13.82 10.19
CA ARG A 207 9.34 -12.75 11.13
C ARG A 207 8.75 -12.99 12.53
N GLY A 208 9.11 -14.10 13.17
CA GLY A 208 8.61 -14.45 14.50
C GLY A 208 8.96 -13.42 15.59
N ASP A 209 10.05 -12.67 15.39
CA ASP A 209 10.42 -11.50 16.19
C ASP A 209 9.40 -10.35 16.12
N TRP A 210 8.56 -10.29 15.07
CA TRP A 210 7.49 -9.29 14.91
C TRP A 210 6.09 -9.86 15.06
N LEU A 211 5.86 -11.07 14.54
CA LEU A 211 4.55 -11.69 14.42
C LEU A 211 4.22 -12.65 15.56
N GLY A 212 5.21 -12.97 16.41
CA GLY A 212 5.11 -13.97 17.46
C GLY A 212 4.95 -15.40 16.91
N ASP A 213 4.77 -16.36 17.82
CA ASP A 213 4.71 -17.80 17.47
C ASP A 213 3.29 -18.33 17.28
N GLU A 214 2.29 -17.46 17.26
CA GLU A 214 0.88 -17.86 17.21
C GLU A 214 0.23 -17.60 15.86
N LEU A 215 0.70 -16.64 15.05
CA LEU A 215 0.02 -16.25 13.82
C LEU A 215 0.03 -17.39 12.78
N TRP A 216 1.17 -18.05 12.64
CA TRP A 216 1.33 -19.17 11.71
C TRP A 216 0.51 -20.40 12.11
N ARG A 217 0.16 -20.55 13.40
CA ARG A 217 -0.63 -21.67 13.91
C ARG A 217 -2.07 -21.52 13.42
N GLY A 218 -2.42 -22.25 12.36
CA GLY A 218 -3.73 -22.14 11.73
C GLY A 218 -3.85 -23.04 10.50
N PRO A 219 -4.92 -22.90 9.70
CA PRO A 219 -5.21 -23.81 8.60
C PRO A 219 -4.26 -23.65 7.39
N PHE A 220 -3.34 -22.69 7.43
CA PHE A 220 -2.53 -22.31 6.27
C PHE A 220 -1.21 -23.06 6.18
N ALA A 221 -0.63 -23.45 7.32
CA ALA A 221 0.67 -24.10 7.42
C ALA A 221 0.87 -24.81 8.77
N ASP A 222 1.75 -25.82 8.77
CA ASP A 222 2.14 -26.57 9.97
C ASP A 222 3.47 -26.06 10.59
N SER A 223 4.11 -25.07 9.97
CA SER A 223 5.34 -24.44 10.47
C SER A 223 5.41 -22.94 10.14
N PRO A 224 6.25 -22.16 10.84
CA PRO A 224 6.51 -20.76 10.51
C PRO A 224 6.99 -20.57 9.06
N GLU A 225 7.93 -21.40 8.61
CA GLU A 225 8.51 -21.35 7.26
C GLU A 225 7.45 -21.69 6.21
N GLY A 226 6.57 -22.66 6.49
CA GLY A 226 5.45 -22.99 5.62
C GLY A 226 4.44 -21.85 5.47
N PHE A 227 4.22 -21.07 6.54
CA PHE A 227 3.36 -19.89 6.50
C PHE A 227 3.97 -18.81 5.59
N ALA A 228 5.26 -18.51 5.74
CA ALA A 228 5.98 -17.59 4.87
C ALA A 228 5.96 -18.07 3.41
N ALA A 229 6.32 -19.34 3.18
CA ALA A 229 6.41 -19.92 1.84
C ALA A 229 5.09 -19.87 1.09
N ARG A 230 3.96 -20.08 1.78
CA ARG A 230 2.64 -19.94 1.19
C ARG A 230 2.35 -18.50 0.74
N GLY A 231 2.56 -17.52 1.63
CA GLY A 231 2.27 -16.12 1.33
C GLY A 231 3.13 -15.57 0.19
N TRP A 232 4.43 -15.82 0.26
CA TRP A 232 5.37 -15.43 -0.78
C TRP A 232 5.17 -16.21 -2.09
N GLY A 233 4.74 -17.47 -2.02
CA GLY A 233 4.38 -18.27 -3.20
C GLY A 233 3.20 -17.68 -3.98
N GLU A 234 2.14 -17.25 -3.30
CA GLU A 234 1.02 -16.55 -3.94
C GLU A 234 1.46 -15.19 -4.54
N CYS A 235 2.34 -14.45 -3.84
CA CYS A 235 2.92 -13.22 -4.38
C CYS A 235 3.79 -13.46 -5.62
N LEU A 236 4.62 -14.50 -5.63
CA LEU A 236 5.42 -14.89 -6.80
C LEU A 236 4.53 -15.26 -7.99
N GLY A 237 3.41 -15.96 -7.73
CA GLY A 237 2.45 -16.32 -8.77
C GLY A 237 1.79 -15.11 -9.43
N VAL A 238 1.49 -14.03 -8.69
CA VAL A 238 0.99 -12.80 -9.31
C VAL A 238 2.10 -12.01 -10.02
N LEU A 239 3.34 -12.04 -9.53
CA LEU A 239 4.48 -11.44 -10.24
C LEU A 239 4.76 -12.15 -11.58
N ASP A 240 4.50 -13.46 -11.70
CA ASP A 240 4.57 -14.16 -12.99
C ASP A 240 3.56 -13.61 -14.00
N ARG A 241 2.33 -13.31 -13.55
CA ARG A 241 1.30 -12.66 -14.38
C ARG A 241 1.70 -11.23 -14.75
N LEU A 242 2.30 -10.50 -13.82
CA LEU A 242 2.83 -9.14 -14.05
C LEU A 242 3.91 -9.15 -15.15
N ASP A 243 4.91 -10.03 -15.06
CA ASP A 243 5.99 -10.11 -16.05
C ASP A 243 5.45 -10.40 -17.45
N GLN A 244 4.45 -11.29 -17.56
CA GLN A 244 3.76 -11.54 -18.81
C GLN A 244 3.05 -10.28 -19.33
N ALA A 245 2.29 -9.59 -18.48
CA ALA A 245 1.54 -8.40 -18.87
C ALA A 245 2.46 -7.24 -19.30
N VAL A 246 3.59 -7.05 -18.61
CA VAL A 246 4.61 -6.06 -18.97
C VAL A 246 5.21 -6.39 -20.35
N ALA A 247 5.51 -7.66 -20.63
CA ALA A 247 6.03 -8.09 -21.92
C ALA A 247 5.02 -7.92 -23.07
N GLU A 248 3.73 -8.11 -22.80
CA GLU A 248 2.65 -7.87 -23.77
C GLU A 248 2.46 -6.38 -24.08
N GLY A 249 2.68 -5.49 -23.10
CA GLY A 249 2.64 -4.05 -23.30
C GLY A 249 1.24 -3.49 -23.61
N ASP A 250 0.16 -4.22 -23.26
CA ASP A 250 -1.21 -3.79 -23.55
C ASP A 250 -1.65 -2.64 -22.63
N ARG A 251 -1.75 -1.45 -23.22
CA ARG A 251 -2.21 -0.22 -22.57
C ARG A 251 -3.71 0.04 -22.68
N ARG A 252 -4.43 -0.78 -23.47
CA ARG A 252 -5.84 -0.55 -23.84
C ARG A 252 -6.81 -1.45 -23.10
N SER A 253 -6.43 -2.67 -22.76
CA SER A 253 -7.27 -3.54 -21.96
C SER A 253 -7.29 -3.14 -20.49
N ASP A 254 -8.28 -3.67 -19.79
CA ASP A 254 -8.35 -3.58 -18.34
C ASP A 254 -7.22 -4.43 -17.71
N PRO A 255 -6.27 -3.83 -16.96
CA PRO A 255 -5.15 -4.54 -16.35
C PRO A 255 -5.63 -5.58 -15.34
N CYS A 256 -6.81 -5.38 -14.74
CA CYS A 256 -7.39 -6.34 -13.79
C CYS A 256 -7.68 -7.70 -14.41
N ARG A 257 -7.75 -7.80 -15.75
CA ARG A 257 -7.92 -9.09 -16.44
C ARG A 257 -6.69 -9.99 -16.34
N VAL A 258 -5.51 -9.44 -16.09
CA VAL A 258 -4.25 -10.20 -16.08
C VAL A 258 -3.72 -10.32 -14.67
N THR A 259 -3.51 -9.19 -13.99
CA THR A 259 -2.90 -9.16 -12.65
C THR A 259 -3.91 -9.23 -11.50
N GLY A 260 -5.22 -9.15 -11.81
CA GLY A 260 -6.30 -9.32 -10.86
C GLY A 260 -6.99 -8.02 -10.45
N ALA A 261 -8.14 -8.15 -9.80
CA ALA A 261 -9.07 -7.03 -9.60
C ALA A 261 -8.73 -6.14 -8.38
N GLY A 262 -7.61 -6.36 -7.71
CA GLY A 262 -7.16 -5.50 -6.61
C GLY A 262 -7.84 -5.74 -5.27
N TRP A 263 -8.94 -6.48 -5.19
CA TRP A 263 -9.63 -6.77 -3.92
C TRP A 263 -8.82 -7.60 -2.92
N ILE A 264 -7.72 -8.20 -3.37
CA ILE A 264 -6.73 -8.90 -2.54
C ILE A 264 -5.35 -8.27 -2.74
N ALA A 265 -4.55 -8.28 -1.67
CA ALA A 265 -3.36 -7.47 -1.53
C ALA A 265 -2.32 -7.69 -2.64
N GLU A 266 -2.05 -8.95 -2.99
CA GLU A 266 -1.06 -9.28 -4.01
C GLU A 266 -1.50 -8.82 -5.42
N GLU A 267 -2.81 -8.83 -5.70
CA GLU A 267 -3.37 -8.35 -6.97
C GLU A 267 -3.38 -6.82 -7.04
N ALA A 268 -3.68 -6.13 -5.93
CA ALA A 268 -3.61 -4.67 -5.87
C ALA A 268 -2.20 -4.18 -6.20
N LEU A 269 -1.19 -4.79 -5.56
CA LEU A 269 0.22 -4.49 -5.80
C LEU A 269 0.60 -4.73 -7.26
N ALA A 270 0.34 -5.94 -7.78
CA ALA A 270 0.76 -6.29 -9.14
C ALA A 270 0.10 -5.42 -10.20
N THR A 271 -1.19 -5.11 -10.04
CA THR A 271 -1.93 -4.23 -10.97
C THR A 271 -1.43 -2.79 -10.90
N ALA A 272 -1.10 -2.28 -9.70
CA ALA A 272 -0.48 -0.98 -9.55
C ALA A 272 0.90 -0.92 -10.24
N VAL A 273 1.77 -1.92 -10.01
CA VAL A 273 3.09 -2.00 -10.65
C VAL A 273 2.96 -2.08 -12.17
N LEU A 274 1.99 -2.85 -12.70
CA LEU A 274 1.74 -2.92 -14.14
C LEU A 274 1.43 -1.53 -14.71
N CYS A 275 0.54 -0.76 -14.07
CA CYS A 275 0.19 0.59 -14.51
C CYS A 275 1.40 1.53 -14.48
N VAL A 276 2.20 1.47 -13.41
CA VAL A 276 3.43 2.28 -13.25
C VAL A 276 4.46 1.93 -14.32
N VAL A 277 4.71 0.65 -14.59
CA VAL A 277 5.70 0.20 -15.59
C VAL A 277 5.26 0.55 -17.01
N LEU A 278 3.98 0.34 -17.35
CA LEU A 278 3.48 0.64 -18.69
C LEU A 278 3.52 2.12 -19.05
N TYR A 279 3.53 3.02 -18.06
CA TYR A 279 3.52 4.47 -18.23
C TYR A 279 4.71 5.12 -17.51
N ALA A 280 5.85 4.43 -17.46
CA ALA A 280 7.00 4.84 -16.66
C ALA A 280 7.41 6.31 -16.84
N ASP A 281 7.34 6.85 -18.07
CA ASP A 281 7.78 8.22 -18.40
C ASP A 281 6.71 9.32 -18.16
N ASP A 282 5.48 8.96 -17.75
CA ASP A 282 4.38 9.89 -17.53
C ASP A 282 3.61 9.52 -16.25
N PRO A 283 3.98 10.09 -15.08
CA PRO A 283 3.36 9.74 -13.81
C PRO A 283 1.88 10.07 -13.75
N ARG A 284 1.41 11.09 -14.48
CA ARG A 284 -0.01 11.46 -14.47
C ARG A 284 -0.83 10.44 -15.25
N SER A 285 -0.35 10.04 -16.43
CA SER A 285 -0.99 8.97 -17.20
C SER A 285 -0.93 7.63 -16.49
N ALA A 286 0.17 7.33 -15.77
CA ALA A 286 0.29 6.13 -14.95
C ALA A 286 -0.74 6.09 -13.81
N LEU A 287 -0.91 7.21 -13.09
CA LEU A 287 -1.90 7.33 -12.03
C LEU A 287 -3.33 7.25 -12.57
N ALA A 288 -3.63 7.97 -13.66
CA ALA A 288 -4.92 7.91 -14.34
C ALA A 288 -5.25 6.50 -14.82
N ARG A 289 -4.25 5.76 -15.33
CA ARG A 289 -4.39 4.36 -15.71
C ARG A 289 -4.75 3.49 -14.52
N ALA A 290 -4.06 3.66 -13.40
CA ALA A 290 -4.31 2.92 -12.16
C ALA A 290 -5.71 3.20 -11.59
N ALA A 291 -6.20 4.42 -11.75
CA ALA A 291 -7.57 4.83 -11.43
C ALA A 291 -8.63 4.37 -12.46
N ALA A 292 -8.24 3.70 -13.55
CA ALA A 292 -9.17 3.30 -14.60
C ALA A 292 -9.27 1.78 -14.77
N THR A 293 -9.60 1.07 -13.70
CA THR A 293 -9.73 -0.40 -13.71
C THR A 293 -11.16 -0.81 -13.32
N SER A 294 -11.58 -2.04 -13.64
CA SER A 294 -12.88 -2.56 -13.15
C SER A 294 -12.83 -3.14 -11.74
N GLY A 295 -11.68 -2.99 -11.08
CA GLY A 295 -11.43 -3.51 -9.74
C GLY A 295 -11.42 -2.40 -8.70
N ASP A 296 -10.69 -2.68 -7.64
CA ASP A 296 -10.43 -1.81 -6.49
C ASP A 296 -9.53 -0.62 -6.88
N SER A 297 -10.13 0.34 -7.61
CA SER A 297 -9.37 1.34 -8.37
C SER A 297 -8.74 2.43 -7.51
N ASP A 298 -9.34 2.78 -6.38
CA ASP A 298 -8.73 3.65 -5.37
C ASP A 298 -7.52 2.98 -4.74
N SER A 299 -7.60 1.72 -4.29
CA SER A 299 -6.42 1.00 -3.75
C SER A 299 -5.31 0.84 -4.78
N ILE A 300 -5.65 0.44 -6.01
CA ILE A 300 -4.66 0.30 -7.09
C ILE A 300 -3.99 1.65 -7.39
N ALA A 301 -4.77 2.73 -7.47
CA ALA A 301 -4.26 4.06 -7.72
C ALA A 301 -3.45 4.63 -6.55
N ALA A 302 -3.85 4.38 -5.31
CA ALA A 302 -3.13 4.77 -4.10
C ALA A 302 -1.73 4.14 -4.07
N LEU A 303 -1.63 2.84 -4.34
CA LEU A 303 -0.35 2.13 -4.44
C LEU A 303 0.51 2.65 -5.61
N ALA A 304 -0.08 2.86 -6.78
CA ALA A 304 0.63 3.41 -7.94
C ALA A 304 1.14 4.83 -7.66
N GLY A 305 0.32 5.67 -7.04
CA GLY A 305 0.67 7.03 -6.65
C GLY A 305 1.80 7.08 -5.64
N ALA A 306 1.79 6.20 -4.64
CA ALA A 306 2.90 6.05 -3.70
C ALA A 306 4.22 5.72 -4.42
N MET A 307 4.20 4.78 -5.38
CA MET A 307 5.36 4.37 -6.14
C MET A 307 5.88 5.50 -7.05
N LEU A 308 5.00 6.13 -7.81
CA LEU A 308 5.35 7.23 -8.72
C LEU A 308 5.91 8.42 -7.94
N GLY A 309 5.27 8.78 -6.83
CA GLY A 309 5.73 9.86 -5.96
C GLY A 309 7.09 9.59 -5.33
N ALA A 310 7.43 8.33 -5.04
CA ALA A 310 8.75 7.95 -4.56
C ALA A 310 9.86 8.15 -5.61
N VAL A 311 9.51 8.15 -6.91
CA VAL A 311 10.44 8.40 -8.02
C VAL A 311 10.52 9.89 -8.36
N TYR A 312 9.35 10.50 -8.57
CA TYR A 312 9.20 11.83 -9.15
C TYR A 312 9.14 12.95 -8.13
N GLY A 313 8.90 12.63 -6.85
CA GLY A 313 8.60 13.63 -5.84
C GLY A 313 7.33 14.42 -6.17
N MET A 314 7.22 15.63 -5.64
CA MET A 314 6.08 16.51 -5.90
C MET A 314 6.01 17.03 -7.34
N ASP A 315 7.15 17.07 -8.05
CA ASP A 315 7.20 17.46 -9.47
C ASP A 315 6.39 16.52 -10.38
N GLY A 316 6.08 15.30 -9.90
CA GLY A 316 5.22 14.35 -10.60
C GLY A 316 3.74 14.76 -10.63
N TRP A 317 3.32 15.69 -9.76
CA TRP A 317 1.93 16.01 -9.51
C TRP A 317 1.56 17.45 -9.93
N PRO A 318 0.30 17.71 -10.35
CA PRO A 318 -0.19 19.07 -10.57
C PRO A 318 -0.20 19.91 -9.28
N ASP A 319 0.31 21.15 -9.34
CA ASP A 319 0.32 22.08 -8.20
C ASP A 319 -1.10 22.35 -7.65
N GLU A 320 -2.09 22.41 -8.53
CA GLU A 320 -3.49 22.64 -8.18
C GLU A 320 -4.12 21.53 -7.33
N TRP A 321 -3.58 20.30 -7.38
CA TRP A 321 -4.07 19.19 -6.54
C TRP A 321 -3.69 19.40 -5.08
N LEU A 322 -2.55 20.04 -4.83
CA LEU A 322 -2.07 20.31 -3.47
C LEU A 322 -3.04 21.20 -2.68
N GLU A 323 -3.73 22.13 -3.36
CA GLU A 323 -4.70 23.01 -2.72
C GLU A 323 -6.06 22.34 -2.48
N ARG A 324 -6.32 21.22 -3.14
CA ARG A 324 -7.62 20.56 -3.14
C ARG A 324 -7.65 19.31 -2.28
N ILE A 325 -6.55 18.59 -2.12
CA ILE A 325 -6.56 17.28 -1.43
C ILE A 325 -6.94 17.40 0.05
N GLU A 326 -7.82 16.50 0.50
CA GLU A 326 -8.13 16.33 1.92
C GLU A 326 -6.88 15.94 2.72
N TYR A 327 -6.83 16.28 4.01
CA TYR A 327 -5.69 16.02 4.90
C TYR A 327 -4.34 16.61 4.46
N ARG A 328 -4.32 17.62 3.56
CA ARG A 328 -3.08 18.28 3.11
C ARG A 328 -2.11 18.63 4.24
N GLU A 329 -2.59 19.31 5.29
CA GLU A 329 -1.74 19.75 6.41
C GLU A 329 -1.11 18.57 7.15
N GLU A 330 -1.86 17.48 7.29
CA GLU A 330 -1.41 16.26 7.95
C GLU A 330 -0.41 15.50 7.08
N LEU A 331 -0.68 15.37 5.78
CA LEU A 331 0.25 14.82 4.78
C LEU A 331 1.59 15.58 4.77
N ASP A 332 1.53 16.92 4.81
CA ASP A 332 2.73 17.77 4.90
C ASP A 332 3.49 17.51 6.21
N ALA A 333 2.79 17.45 7.35
CA ALA A 333 3.39 17.24 8.65
C ALA A 333 4.09 15.88 8.78
N VAL A 334 3.44 14.79 8.34
CA VAL A 334 4.05 13.45 8.40
C VAL A 334 5.20 13.33 7.40
N SER A 335 5.06 13.89 6.19
CA SER A 335 6.13 13.85 5.18
C SER A 335 7.39 14.57 5.67
N ALA A 336 7.23 15.76 6.25
CA ALA A 336 8.32 16.51 6.84
C ALA A 336 8.97 15.77 8.03
N ALA A 337 8.21 14.97 8.77
CA ALA A 337 8.74 14.18 9.87
C ALA A 337 9.56 12.97 9.42
N PHE A 338 9.17 12.33 8.31
CA PHE A 338 9.89 11.19 7.73
C PHE A 338 11.16 11.61 6.98
N ALA A 339 11.22 12.86 6.52
CA ALA A 339 12.39 13.43 5.85
C ALA A 339 13.52 13.89 6.80
N ARG A 340 13.31 13.84 8.11
CA ARG A 340 14.29 14.20 9.15
C ARG A 340 15.11 13.00 9.60
#